data_AF-A0A0D1ZHC3-F1
#
_entry.id   AF-A0A0D1ZHC3-F1
#
_cell.length_a   1.000
_cell.length_b   1.000
_cell.length_c   1.000
_cell.angle_alpha   90.00
_cell.angle_beta   90.00
_cell.angle_gamma   90.00
#
_symmetry.space_group_name_H-M   'P 1'
#
loop_
_entity.id
_entity.type
_entity.pdbx_description
1 polymer ?
#
loop_
_entity_poly.entity_id
_entity_poly.type
_entity_poly.pdbx_seq_one_letter_code
_entity_poly.pdbx_strand_id
1 'polypeptide(L)'
;MVISAEALLTRYRGGPDPQSLFRRKAVAYLSLKTYLENFTREKVTDDFVNGLIMAIIAESRIAGPEVSNIHLRAYEAVMKTGGGLRQVVAACSRPFDQMSNLMPYLICEPLPDALVFSEEFEDQAMDVLRTIAKGENPVDPAELVFKASHDIARPQVLLLSLRGSLPQQIRRLLLFSVIAPYLRVDTWEQRLYSQKSSHFISLFLLVSTFWKLREDHKSQTAFFSGLYRLFMNSATQDQKGSWLLTDEGFFWVVVKACFDVYTNMSDKEVRLKNYIDFLADAVSALKLFRVTHDNVRKRMTLYLHQCLTSENEAPD
;
A
#
# COMPACT_ATOMS: atom_id res chain seq x y z
N MET A 1 0.85 19.73 15.51
CA MET A 1 -0.13 19.28 16.54
C MET A 1 -1.08 20.37 17.00
N VAL A 2 -0.63 21.50 17.58
CA VAL A 2 -1.55 22.56 18.06
C VAL A 2 -2.45 23.12 16.94
N ILE A 3 -1.84 23.41 15.77
CA ILE A 3 -2.57 23.88 14.58
C ILE A 3 -3.60 22.84 14.11
N SER A 4 -3.22 21.56 14.04
CA SER A 4 -4.11 20.48 13.62
C SER A 4 -5.25 20.24 14.62
N ALA A 5 -4.98 20.32 15.92
CA ALA A 5 -6.01 20.17 16.97
C ALA A 5 -7.03 21.32 16.95
N GLU A 6 -6.58 22.56 16.75
CA GLU A 6 -7.44 23.72 16.61
C GLU A 6 -8.29 23.66 15.33
N ALA A 7 -7.72 23.16 14.23
CA ALA A 7 -8.45 22.87 12.99
C ALA A 7 -9.55 21.82 13.21
N LEU A 8 -9.24 20.71 13.88
CA LEU A 8 -10.20 19.66 14.20
C LEU A 8 -11.35 20.20 15.08
N LEU A 9 -11.03 20.96 16.13
CA LEU A 9 -12.03 21.56 17.02
C LEU A 9 -12.93 22.57 16.29
N THR A 10 -12.37 23.34 15.37
CA THR A 10 -13.14 24.30 14.56
C THR A 10 -14.11 23.57 13.63
N ARG A 11 -13.65 22.48 13.00
CA ARG A 11 -14.47 21.63 12.13
C ARG A 11 -15.62 20.96 12.89
N TYR A 12 -15.36 20.44 14.09
CA TYR A 12 -16.41 19.91 14.98
C TYR A 12 -17.45 20.96 15.38
N ARG A 13 -17.06 22.23 15.48
CA ARG A 13 -17.97 23.33 15.80
C ARG A 13 -18.78 23.82 14.60
N GLY A 14 -18.53 23.31 13.39
CA GLY A 14 -19.25 23.69 12.18
C GLY A 14 -19.00 25.14 11.73
N GLY A 15 -18.00 25.81 12.31
CA GLY A 15 -17.64 27.19 11.99
C GLY A 15 -16.61 27.28 10.86
N PRO A 16 -16.49 28.44 10.18
CA PRO A 16 -15.41 28.67 9.24
C PRO A 16 -14.05 28.67 9.95
N ASP A 17 -13.01 28.17 9.27
CA ASP A 17 -11.65 28.18 9.80
C ASP A 17 -11.19 29.61 10.15
N PRO A 18 -10.71 29.88 11.38
CA PRO A 18 -10.26 31.22 11.74
C PRO A 18 -9.06 31.62 10.89
N GLN A 19 -9.04 32.88 10.41
CA GLN A 19 -7.94 33.37 9.55
C GLN A 19 -6.55 33.21 10.19
N SER A 20 -6.48 33.26 11.53
CA SER A 20 -5.25 33.03 12.30
C SER A 20 -4.70 31.60 12.16
N LEU A 21 -5.58 30.61 11.97
CA LEU A 21 -5.23 29.22 11.73
C LEU A 21 -4.64 29.04 10.32
N PHE A 22 -5.30 29.62 9.32
CA PHE A 22 -4.81 29.60 7.94
C PHE A 22 -3.41 30.24 7.82
N ARG A 23 -3.23 31.42 8.43
CA ARG A 23 -1.93 32.12 8.43
C ARG A 23 -0.82 31.29 9.10
N ARG A 24 -1.11 30.65 10.24
CA ARG A 24 -0.14 29.78 10.93
C ARG A 24 0.19 28.53 10.11
N LYS A 25 -0.79 27.92 9.43
CA LYS A 25 -0.55 26.82 8.47
C LYS A 25 0.39 27.29 7.35
N ALA A 26 0.08 28.41 6.70
CA ALA A 26 0.90 28.95 5.62
C ALA A 26 2.35 29.21 6.05
N VAL A 27 2.57 29.82 7.22
CA VAL A 27 3.92 30.03 7.77
C VAL A 27 4.62 28.70 8.03
N ALA A 28 3.93 27.71 8.61
CA ALA A 28 4.53 26.39 8.85
C ALA A 28 4.93 25.68 7.55
N TYR A 29 4.10 25.75 6.50
CA TYR A 29 4.42 25.16 5.19
C TYR A 29 5.57 25.88 4.48
N LEU A 30 5.63 27.21 4.55
CA LEU A 30 6.75 27.99 4.02
C LEU A 30 8.05 27.62 4.73
N SER A 31 8.04 27.56 6.07
CA SER A 31 9.21 27.13 6.85
C SER A 31 9.64 25.70 6.52
N LEU A 32 8.68 24.78 6.37
CA LEU A 32 8.98 23.40 5.95
C LEU A 32 9.62 23.38 4.57
N LYS A 33 9.09 24.15 3.60
CA LYS A 33 9.66 24.24 2.26
C LYS A 33 11.11 24.73 2.29
N THR A 34 11.38 25.85 2.98
CA THR A 34 12.73 26.41 3.11
C THR A 34 13.69 25.45 3.81
N TYR A 35 13.20 24.70 4.80
CA TYR A 35 13.99 23.67 5.46
C TYR A 35 14.33 22.50 4.52
N LEU A 36 13.37 22.09 3.69
CA LEU A 36 13.54 21.01 2.70
C LEU A 36 14.49 21.39 1.56
N GLU A 37 14.56 22.67 1.17
CA GLU A 37 15.48 23.15 0.13
C GLU A 37 16.97 22.95 0.49
N ASN A 38 17.31 22.95 1.78
CA ASN A 38 18.67 22.72 2.30
C ASN A 38 18.77 21.39 3.08
N PHE A 39 17.90 20.44 2.75
CA PHE A 39 17.83 19.16 3.43
C PHE A 39 18.85 18.20 2.85
N THR A 40 19.74 17.70 3.71
CA THR A 40 20.84 16.82 3.33
C THR A 40 20.58 15.41 3.84
N ARG A 41 21.31 14.44 3.29
CA ARG A 41 21.13 13.01 3.62
C ARG A 41 21.28 12.73 5.11
N GLU A 42 22.19 13.42 5.81
CA GLU A 42 22.47 13.24 7.23
C GLU A 42 21.29 13.66 8.12
N LYS A 43 20.36 14.46 7.59
CA LYS A 43 19.15 14.90 8.31
C LYS A 43 17.99 13.92 8.16
N VAL A 44 18.11 12.89 7.33
CA VAL A 44 17.09 11.86 7.15
C VAL A 44 17.20 10.86 8.31
N THR A 45 16.45 11.12 9.38
CA THR A 45 16.40 10.25 10.57
C THR A 45 15.05 9.56 10.70
N ASP A 46 15.02 8.44 11.43
CA ASP A 46 13.79 7.68 11.74
C ASP A 46 12.71 8.59 12.33
N ASP A 47 13.08 9.47 13.27
CA ASP A 47 12.16 10.41 13.93
C ASP A 47 11.57 11.43 12.94
N PHE A 48 12.38 11.91 11.99
CA PHE A 48 11.93 12.86 11.00
C PHE A 48 10.95 12.21 10.02
N VAL A 49 11.28 11.01 9.53
CA VAL A 49 10.42 10.23 8.62
C VAL A 49 9.10 9.88 9.30
N ASN A 50 9.14 9.35 10.51
CA ASN A 50 7.94 9.03 11.28
C ASN A 50 7.13 10.29 11.62
N GLY A 51 7.79 11.41 11.90
CA GLY A 51 7.15 12.71 12.10
C GLY A 51 6.35 13.16 10.88
N LEU A 52 6.88 12.97 9.67
CA LEU A 52 6.16 13.26 8.43
C LEU A 52 4.98 12.30 8.22
N ILE A 53 5.16 11.00 8.44
CA ILE A 53 4.06 10.02 8.34
C ILE A 53 2.93 10.38 9.30
N MET A 54 3.25 10.74 10.54
CA MET A 54 2.25 11.17 11.53
C MET A 54 1.55 12.46 11.13
N ALA A 55 2.27 13.42 10.55
CA ALA A 55 1.65 14.63 10.01
C ALA A 55 0.67 14.32 8.88
N ILE A 56 1.02 13.39 7.99
CA ILE A 56 0.12 12.92 6.91
C ILE A 56 -1.14 12.28 7.49
N ILE A 57 -0.99 11.38 8.49
CA ILE A 57 -2.12 10.73 9.16
C ILE A 57 -3.05 11.73 9.85
N ALA A 58 -2.49 12.75 10.50
CA ALA A 58 -3.27 13.77 11.15
C ALA A 58 -4.02 14.65 10.14
N GLU A 59 -3.32 15.19 9.14
CA GLU A 59 -3.92 16.15 8.19
C GLU A 59 -4.89 15.49 7.22
N SER A 60 -4.72 14.23 6.83
CA SER A 60 -5.68 13.51 5.97
C SER A 60 -7.08 13.43 6.60
N ARG A 61 -7.17 13.43 7.93
CA ARG A 61 -8.43 13.44 8.67
C ARG A 61 -9.04 14.82 8.84
N ILE A 62 -8.23 15.88 8.73
CA ILE A 62 -8.59 17.22 9.22
C ILE A 62 -8.72 18.23 8.09
N ALA A 63 -7.83 18.22 7.10
CA ALA A 63 -7.62 19.34 6.18
C ALA A 63 -7.91 19.01 4.70
N GLY A 64 -8.34 17.79 4.38
CA GLY A 64 -8.66 17.37 3.01
C GLY A 64 -7.45 16.85 2.22
N PRO A 65 -7.68 16.37 0.98
CA PRO A 65 -6.64 15.72 0.17
C PRO A 65 -5.52 16.66 -0.26
N GLU A 66 -5.79 17.95 -0.49
CA GLU A 66 -4.77 18.90 -0.95
C GLU A 66 -3.60 18.99 0.03
N VAL A 67 -3.91 19.11 1.31
CA VAL A 67 -2.92 19.30 2.39
C VAL A 67 -2.17 18.00 2.67
N SER A 68 -2.86 16.86 2.72
CA SER A 68 -2.21 15.56 2.90
C SER A 68 -1.26 15.23 1.75
N ASN A 69 -1.60 15.65 0.52
CA ASN A 69 -0.72 15.50 -0.64
C ASN A 69 0.51 16.42 -0.62
N ILE A 70 0.44 17.61 -0.01
CA ILE A 70 1.65 18.43 0.23
C ILE A 70 2.62 17.68 1.15
N HIS A 71 2.11 17.08 2.22
CA HIS A 71 2.93 16.28 3.12
C HIS A 71 3.47 15.00 2.47
N LEU A 72 2.68 14.34 1.61
CA LEU A 72 3.14 13.21 0.81
C LEU A 72 4.32 13.61 -0.10
N ARG A 73 4.24 14.74 -0.81
CA ARG A 73 5.35 15.24 -1.64
C ARG A 73 6.60 15.54 -0.82
N ALA A 74 6.43 16.11 0.37
CA ALA A 74 7.53 16.33 1.31
C ALA A 74 8.17 15.01 1.75
N TYR A 75 7.35 14.01 2.09
CA TYR A 75 7.81 12.66 2.42
C TYR A 75 8.58 12.03 1.25
N GLU A 76 8.06 12.08 0.03
CA GLU A 76 8.76 11.54 -1.16
C GLU A 76 10.09 12.26 -1.43
N ALA A 77 10.14 13.59 -1.29
CA ALA A 77 11.38 14.35 -1.43
C ALA A 77 12.42 13.93 -0.38
N VAL A 78 12.00 13.69 0.85
CA VAL A 78 12.87 13.23 1.95
C VAL A 78 13.39 11.82 1.71
N MET A 79 12.53 10.90 1.25
CA MET A 79 12.95 9.56 0.84
C MET A 79 13.99 9.61 -0.27
N LYS A 80 13.79 10.48 -1.27
CA LYS A 80 14.74 10.67 -2.37
C LYS A 80 16.08 11.23 -1.88
N THR A 81 16.08 12.26 -1.03
CA THR A 81 17.30 12.81 -0.42
C THR A 81 18.06 11.76 0.41
N GLY A 82 17.34 10.83 1.05
CA GLY A 82 17.92 9.70 1.78
C GLY A 82 18.60 8.63 0.92
N GLY A 83 18.50 8.72 -0.41
CA GLY A 83 19.01 7.70 -1.34
C GLY A 83 17.98 6.62 -1.68
N GLY A 84 16.69 6.86 -1.43
CA GLY A 84 15.60 5.94 -1.73
C GLY A 84 15.06 5.21 -0.50
N LEU A 85 13.86 4.62 -0.64
CA LEU A 85 13.18 3.90 0.44
C LEU A 85 14.05 2.75 0.95
N ARG A 86 14.67 1.97 0.05
CA ARG A 86 15.49 0.81 0.42
C ARG A 86 16.67 1.21 1.29
N GLN A 87 17.37 2.30 0.93
CA GLN A 87 18.52 2.79 1.69
C GLN A 87 18.10 3.39 3.04
N VAL A 88 17.01 4.17 3.06
CA VAL A 88 16.48 4.75 4.30
C VAL A 88 16.10 3.65 5.29
N VAL A 89 15.33 2.66 4.85
CA VAL A 89 14.90 1.54 5.72
C VAL A 89 16.10 0.71 6.19
N ALA A 90 17.08 0.44 5.34
CA ALA A 90 18.29 -0.29 5.72
C ALA A 90 19.13 0.46 6.78
N ALA A 91 19.13 1.79 6.73
CA ALA A 91 19.86 2.64 7.67
C ALA A 91 19.11 2.88 8.99
N CYS A 92 17.82 2.52 9.08
CA CYS A 92 17.02 2.70 10.29
C CYS A 92 17.57 1.90 11.47
N SER A 93 17.39 2.45 12.68
CA SER A 93 17.74 1.78 13.94
C SER A 93 16.90 0.53 14.20
N ARG A 94 15.65 0.56 13.72
CA ARG A 94 14.67 -0.55 13.79
C ARG A 94 14.06 -0.76 12.42
N PRO A 95 14.75 -1.47 11.51
CA PRO A 95 14.32 -1.58 10.12
C PRO A 95 13.03 -2.40 9.97
N PHE A 96 12.76 -3.36 10.86
CA PHE A 96 11.56 -4.18 10.81
C PHE A 96 10.27 -3.47 11.27
N ASP A 97 10.39 -2.29 11.88
CA ASP A 97 9.27 -1.48 12.38
C ASP A 97 8.79 -0.43 11.35
N GLN A 98 9.33 -0.46 10.14
CA GLN A 98 9.14 0.55 9.09
C GLN A 98 7.87 0.35 8.21
N MET A 99 6.90 -0.45 8.66
CA MET A 99 5.64 -0.66 7.92
C MET A 99 4.78 0.61 7.84
N SER A 100 5.03 1.58 8.70
CA SER A 100 4.41 2.92 8.66
C SER A 100 4.61 3.63 7.31
N ASN A 101 5.64 3.27 6.54
CA ASN A 101 5.91 3.81 5.21
C ASN A 101 4.83 3.47 4.16
N LEU A 102 3.93 2.54 4.45
CA LEU A 102 2.73 2.28 3.63
C LEU A 102 1.66 3.37 3.81
N MET A 103 1.58 3.96 5.01
CA MET A 103 0.51 4.88 5.39
C MET A 103 0.36 6.07 4.45
N PRO A 104 1.44 6.80 4.06
CA PRO A 104 1.30 7.94 3.16
C PRO A 104 0.47 7.67 1.90
N TYR A 105 0.59 6.47 1.32
CA TYR A 105 -0.09 6.13 0.07
C TYR A 105 -1.48 5.50 0.28
N LEU A 106 -1.72 4.93 1.46
CA LEU A 106 -3.01 4.38 1.87
C LEU A 106 -4.06 5.47 2.12
N ILE A 107 -3.65 6.58 2.73
CA ILE A 107 -4.61 7.60 3.21
C ILE A 107 -4.61 8.90 2.41
N CYS A 108 -3.57 9.18 1.61
CA CYS A 108 -3.57 10.35 0.73
C CYS A 108 -4.30 10.07 -0.57
N GLU A 109 -5.60 10.38 -0.59
CA GLU A 109 -6.39 10.36 -1.82
C GLU A 109 -5.73 11.26 -2.89
N PRO A 110 -5.53 10.77 -4.12
CA PRO A 110 -4.87 11.53 -5.16
C PRO A 110 -5.73 12.68 -5.66
N LEU A 111 -5.06 13.78 -6.00
CA LEU A 111 -5.66 14.89 -6.71
C LEU A 111 -5.86 14.53 -8.20
N PRO A 112 -6.84 15.13 -8.90
CA PRO A 112 -7.12 14.81 -10.31
C PRO A 112 -5.92 14.97 -11.25
N ASP A 113 -5.04 15.93 -10.98
CA ASP A 113 -3.81 16.21 -11.74
C ASP A 113 -2.69 15.17 -11.51
N ALA A 114 -2.81 14.35 -10.48
CA ALA A 114 -1.86 13.28 -10.17
C ALA A 114 -2.20 11.95 -10.88
N LEU A 115 -3.32 11.88 -11.59
CA LEU A 115 -3.75 10.68 -12.31
C LEU A 115 -3.02 10.59 -13.65
N VAL A 116 -2.43 9.42 -13.91
CA VAL A 116 -1.60 9.13 -15.09
C VAL A 116 -2.29 8.10 -15.97
N PHE A 117 -2.85 7.04 -15.38
CA PHE A 117 -3.47 5.95 -16.12
C PHE A 117 -4.99 6.08 -16.12
N SER A 118 -5.51 6.66 -17.19
CA SER A 118 -6.93 6.63 -17.58
C SER A 118 -7.30 5.25 -18.12
N GLU A 119 -8.59 5.06 -18.47
CA GLU A 119 -9.09 3.80 -19.03
C GLU A 119 -8.37 3.38 -20.33
N GLU A 120 -7.91 4.35 -21.13
CA GLU A 120 -7.18 4.07 -22.39
C GLU A 120 -5.81 3.41 -22.14
N PHE A 121 -5.25 3.55 -20.94
CA PHE A 121 -3.96 2.99 -20.54
C PHE A 121 -4.11 1.87 -19.50
N GLU A 122 -5.29 1.26 -19.39
CA GLU A 122 -5.54 0.15 -18.46
C GLU A 122 -4.51 -0.98 -18.63
N ASP A 123 -4.20 -1.38 -19.86
CA ASP A 123 -3.26 -2.47 -20.15
C ASP A 123 -1.85 -2.17 -19.62
N GLN A 124 -1.38 -0.92 -19.75
CA GLN A 124 -0.08 -0.51 -19.21
C GLN A 124 -0.06 -0.57 -17.69
N ALA A 125 -1.13 -0.09 -17.03
CA ALA A 125 -1.25 -0.20 -15.58
C ALA A 125 -1.27 -1.66 -15.12
N MET A 126 -1.95 -2.54 -15.87
CA MET A 126 -2.00 -3.98 -15.60
C MET A 126 -0.64 -4.67 -15.77
N ASP A 127 0.13 -4.30 -16.79
CA ASP A 127 1.47 -4.85 -16.99
C ASP A 127 2.42 -4.43 -15.88
N VAL A 128 2.41 -3.15 -15.50
CA VAL A 128 3.17 -2.65 -14.36
C VAL A 128 2.77 -3.38 -13.07
N LEU A 129 1.46 -3.57 -12.83
CA LEU A 129 0.97 -4.32 -11.67
C LEU A 129 1.55 -5.74 -11.64
N ARG A 130 1.56 -6.44 -12.77
CA ARG A 130 2.11 -7.80 -12.88
C ARG A 130 3.61 -7.82 -12.58
N THR A 131 4.38 -6.90 -13.16
CA THR A 131 5.83 -6.78 -12.90
C THR A 131 6.11 -6.56 -11.42
N ILE A 132 5.39 -5.65 -10.77
CA ILE A 132 5.57 -5.38 -9.33
C ILE A 132 5.15 -6.60 -8.49
N ALA A 133 4.01 -7.23 -8.80
CA ALA A 133 3.52 -8.39 -8.05
C ALA A 133 4.47 -9.60 -8.10
N LYS A 134 5.18 -9.77 -9.24
CA LYS A 134 6.21 -10.80 -9.40
C LYS A 134 7.52 -10.50 -8.65
N GLY A 135 7.68 -9.28 -8.13
CA GLY A 135 8.94 -8.81 -7.53
C GLY A 135 10.02 -8.52 -8.58
N GLU A 136 9.62 -8.26 -9.83
CA GLU A 136 10.53 -8.02 -10.95
C GLU A 136 10.83 -6.54 -11.16
N ASN A 137 10.30 -5.65 -10.30
CA ASN A 137 10.55 -4.21 -10.36
C ASN A 137 11.89 -3.86 -9.68
N PRO A 138 12.94 -3.48 -10.45
CA PRO A 138 14.23 -3.15 -9.85
C PRO A 138 14.28 -1.72 -9.27
N VAL A 139 13.29 -0.87 -9.58
CA VAL A 139 13.32 0.56 -9.28
C VAL A 139 12.98 0.82 -7.81
N ASP A 140 13.65 1.79 -7.18
CA ASP A 140 13.27 2.27 -5.85
C ASP A 140 11.94 3.03 -5.89
N PRO A 141 10.99 2.77 -4.98
CA PRO A 141 9.72 3.48 -4.98
C PRO A 141 9.83 5.00 -4.88
N ALA A 142 10.91 5.52 -4.27
CA ALA A 142 11.18 6.96 -4.20
C ALA A 142 11.57 7.57 -5.56
N GLU A 143 12.08 6.77 -6.50
CA GLU A 143 12.46 7.18 -7.85
C GLU A 143 11.39 6.83 -8.89
N LEU A 144 10.41 6.02 -8.50
CA LEU A 144 9.35 5.55 -9.38
C LEU A 144 8.43 6.70 -9.81
N VAL A 145 8.47 7.01 -11.11
CA VAL A 145 7.60 7.98 -11.78
C VAL A 145 6.87 7.27 -12.91
N PHE A 146 5.54 7.22 -12.82
CA PHE A 146 4.72 6.63 -13.86
C PHE A 146 4.45 7.64 -14.97
N LYS A 147 4.50 7.16 -16.21
CA LYS A 147 4.12 7.90 -17.41
C LYS A 147 3.33 6.97 -18.31
N ALA A 148 2.21 7.46 -18.82
CA ALA A 148 1.47 6.79 -19.88
C ALA A 148 2.04 7.21 -21.24
N SER A 149 2.19 6.27 -22.17
CA SER A 149 2.64 6.56 -23.53
C SER A 149 1.81 5.80 -24.56
N HIS A 150 1.53 6.43 -25.70
CA HIS A 150 0.94 5.72 -26.84
C HIS A 150 1.98 4.94 -27.65
N ASP A 151 3.27 5.10 -27.33
CA ASP A 151 4.33 4.32 -27.95
C ASP A 151 4.21 2.87 -27.49
N ILE A 152 3.67 2.05 -28.40
CA ILE A 152 3.50 0.61 -28.22
C ILE A 152 4.88 -0.01 -27.98
N ALA A 153 5.24 -0.24 -26.72
CA ALA A 153 6.22 -1.25 -26.40
C ALA A 153 5.63 -2.58 -26.92
N ARG A 154 6.26 -3.14 -27.94
CA ARG A 154 5.88 -4.42 -28.59
C ARG A 154 5.42 -5.44 -27.55
N PRO A 155 4.46 -6.33 -27.89
CA PRO A 155 4.05 -7.43 -27.04
C PRO A 155 5.22 -8.43 -26.94
N GLN A 156 6.15 -8.17 -26.03
CA GLN A 156 7.26 -9.06 -25.79
C GLN A 156 6.95 -9.90 -24.57
N VAL A 157 6.82 -11.18 -24.88
CA VAL A 157 6.93 -12.34 -23.99
C VAL A 157 5.64 -12.70 -23.29
N LEU A 158 5.28 -13.98 -23.45
CA LEU A 158 4.40 -14.79 -22.59
C LEU A 158 4.49 -14.31 -21.13
N LEU A 159 3.69 -13.31 -20.78
CA LEU A 159 3.54 -12.89 -19.40
C LEU A 159 2.82 -14.04 -18.73
N LEU A 160 3.57 -14.93 -18.08
CA LEU A 160 3.01 -15.95 -17.20
C LEU A 160 1.95 -15.27 -16.35
N SER A 161 0.71 -15.70 -16.57
CA SER A 161 -0.44 -15.23 -15.82
C SER A 161 -0.13 -15.40 -14.34
N LEU A 162 -0.44 -14.40 -13.51
CA LEU A 162 -0.42 -14.62 -12.06
C LEU A 162 -1.51 -15.61 -11.64
N ARG A 163 -2.47 -15.89 -12.52
CA ARG A 163 -3.48 -16.92 -12.31
C ARG A 163 -2.82 -18.29 -12.35
N GLY A 164 -3.35 -19.21 -11.55
CA GLY A 164 -2.82 -20.58 -11.46
C GLY A 164 -1.65 -20.77 -10.48
N SER A 165 -1.07 -19.71 -9.91
CA SER A 165 0.04 -19.84 -8.94
C SER A 165 -0.38 -20.40 -7.57
N LEU A 166 -1.69 -20.49 -7.31
CA LEU A 166 -2.25 -21.09 -6.10
C LEU A 166 -2.78 -22.51 -6.38
N PRO A 167 -2.33 -23.53 -5.62
CA PRO A 167 -2.92 -24.86 -5.62
C PRO A 167 -4.43 -24.84 -5.37
N GLN A 168 -5.17 -25.73 -6.04
CA GLN A 168 -6.63 -25.81 -5.96
C GLN A 168 -7.14 -25.94 -4.51
N GLN A 169 -6.40 -26.63 -3.65
CA GLN A 169 -6.74 -26.80 -2.23
C GLN A 169 -6.73 -25.48 -1.47
N ILE A 170 -5.66 -24.68 -1.61
CA ILE A 170 -5.54 -23.37 -0.96
C ILE A 170 -6.59 -22.40 -1.50
N ARG A 171 -6.87 -22.46 -2.81
CA ARG A 171 -7.93 -21.67 -3.45
C ARG A 171 -9.30 -21.98 -2.84
N ARG A 172 -9.64 -23.27 -2.68
CA ARG A 172 -10.89 -23.67 -2.01
C ARG A 172 -10.93 -23.16 -0.57
N LEU A 173 -9.82 -23.26 0.17
CA LEU A 173 -9.76 -22.72 1.54
C LEU A 173 -9.98 -21.20 1.59
N LEU A 174 -9.42 -20.44 0.65
CA LEU A 174 -9.68 -19.00 0.55
C LEU A 174 -11.15 -18.70 0.26
N LEU A 175 -11.78 -19.45 -0.64
CA LEU A 175 -13.18 -19.27 -1.04
C LEU A 175 -14.21 -19.66 0.04
N PHE A 176 -13.91 -20.68 0.84
CA PHE A 176 -14.84 -21.22 1.84
C PHE A 176 -14.49 -20.85 3.29
N SER A 177 -13.45 -20.05 3.52
CA SER A 177 -13.09 -19.59 4.87
C SER A 177 -13.80 -18.30 5.28
N VAL A 178 -13.69 -17.96 6.56
CA VAL A 178 -14.12 -16.67 7.14
C VAL A 178 -13.43 -15.45 6.52
N ILE A 179 -12.34 -15.65 5.77
CA ILE A 179 -11.59 -14.60 5.06
C ILE A 179 -12.28 -14.22 3.74
N ALA A 180 -13.06 -15.14 3.15
CA ALA A 180 -13.64 -14.96 1.81
C ALA A 180 -14.35 -13.62 1.59
N PRO A 181 -15.16 -13.08 2.54
CA PRO A 181 -15.82 -11.78 2.36
C PRO A 181 -14.85 -10.62 2.12
N TYR A 182 -13.67 -10.65 2.77
CA TYR A 182 -12.65 -9.60 2.67
C TYR A 182 -11.85 -9.65 1.37
N LEU A 183 -11.97 -10.74 0.62
CA LEU A 183 -11.34 -10.85 -0.71
C LEU A 183 -12.22 -10.23 -1.79
N ARG A 184 -13.53 -10.14 -1.57
CA ARG A 184 -14.49 -9.73 -2.60
C ARG A 184 -14.37 -8.24 -2.91
N VAL A 185 -14.50 -7.91 -4.19
CA VAL A 185 -14.51 -6.52 -4.71
C VAL A 185 -15.94 -5.95 -4.76
N ASP A 186 -16.85 -6.60 -4.05
CA ASP A 186 -18.22 -6.13 -3.87
C ASP A 186 -18.19 -4.75 -3.19
N THR A 187 -19.23 -3.94 -3.40
CA THR A 187 -19.39 -2.61 -2.79
C THR A 187 -18.32 -1.56 -3.10
N TRP A 188 -17.48 -1.75 -4.14
CA TRP A 188 -16.42 -0.80 -4.53
C TRP A 188 -16.84 0.68 -4.50
N GLU A 189 -17.99 1.02 -5.10
CA GLU A 189 -18.47 2.40 -5.20
C GLU A 189 -18.82 3.04 -3.85
N GLN A 190 -19.08 2.23 -2.82
CA GLN A 190 -19.45 2.69 -1.48
C GLN A 190 -18.24 2.94 -0.59
N ARG A 191 -17.04 2.51 -1.03
CA ARG A 191 -15.82 2.55 -0.23
C ARG A 191 -15.10 3.89 -0.36
N LEU A 192 -14.59 4.39 0.76
CA LEU A 192 -13.65 5.51 0.79
C LEU A 192 -12.30 5.11 0.17
N TYR A 193 -11.50 6.09 -0.25
CA TYR A 193 -10.17 5.81 -0.83
C TYR A 193 -9.27 4.96 0.09
N SER A 194 -9.30 5.20 1.41
CA SER A 194 -8.53 4.41 2.37
C SER A 194 -8.97 2.93 2.40
N GLN A 195 -10.27 2.67 2.30
CA GLN A 195 -10.81 1.32 2.26
C GLN A 195 -10.47 0.64 0.93
N LYS A 196 -10.61 1.35 -0.19
CA LYS A 196 -10.23 0.87 -1.53
C LYS A 196 -8.74 0.51 -1.59
N SER A 197 -7.86 1.39 -1.11
CA SER A 197 -6.42 1.16 -1.11
C SER A 197 -6.00 0.06 -0.13
N SER A 198 -6.58 -0.01 1.07
CA SER A 198 -6.38 -1.11 2.03
C SER A 198 -6.82 -2.46 1.44
N HIS A 199 -7.96 -2.52 0.75
CA HIS A 199 -8.43 -3.73 0.10
C HIS A 199 -7.52 -4.15 -1.05
N PHE A 200 -7.19 -3.21 -1.94
CA PHE A 200 -6.25 -3.44 -3.04
C PHE A 200 -4.92 -3.99 -2.55
N ILE A 201 -4.27 -3.33 -1.57
CA ILE A 201 -2.95 -3.76 -1.11
C ILE A 201 -3.02 -5.10 -0.40
N SER A 202 -4.13 -5.41 0.30
CA SER A 202 -4.32 -6.73 0.92
C SER A 202 -4.30 -7.83 -0.14
N LEU A 203 -5.06 -7.66 -1.24
CA LEU A 203 -5.07 -8.61 -2.34
C LEU A 203 -3.69 -8.69 -3.03
N PHE A 204 -3.05 -7.55 -3.26
CA PHE A 204 -1.72 -7.49 -3.86
C PHE A 204 -0.69 -8.27 -3.03
N LEU A 205 -0.65 -8.05 -1.71
CA LEU A 205 0.28 -8.73 -0.81
C LEU A 205 0.04 -10.24 -0.76
N LEU A 206 -1.23 -10.68 -0.73
CA LEU A 206 -1.58 -12.09 -0.82
C LEU A 206 -1.08 -12.71 -2.13
N VAL A 207 -1.42 -12.10 -3.27
CA VAL A 207 -1.02 -12.58 -4.60
C VAL A 207 0.51 -12.63 -4.73
N SER A 208 1.21 -11.57 -4.37
CA SER A 208 2.67 -11.51 -4.46
C SER A 208 3.33 -12.55 -3.54
N THR A 209 2.81 -12.73 -2.32
CA THR A 209 3.35 -13.73 -1.39
C THR A 209 3.12 -15.16 -1.90
N PHE A 210 1.92 -15.48 -2.37
CA PHE A 210 1.65 -16.80 -2.97
C PHE A 210 2.48 -17.06 -4.21
N TRP A 211 2.69 -16.04 -5.05
CA TRP A 211 3.57 -16.11 -6.22
C TRP A 211 5.03 -16.41 -5.85
N LYS A 212 5.56 -15.72 -4.83
CA LYS A 212 6.92 -15.95 -4.32
C LYS A 212 7.09 -17.34 -3.70
N LEU A 213 6.03 -17.91 -3.13
CA LEU A 213 6.00 -19.24 -2.52
C LEU A 213 5.55 -20.36 -3.47
N ARG A 214 5.33 -20.09 -4.77
CA ARG A 214 4.68 -21.04 -5.71
C ARG A 214 5.34 -22.41 -5.84
N GLU A 215 6.66 -22.48 -5.63
CA GLU A 215 7.43 -23.72 -5.71
C GLU A 215 7.40 -24.54 -4.41
N ASP A 216 6.89 -23.97 -3.31
CA ASP A 216 6.85 -24.61 -1.99
C ASP A 216 5.43 -24.65 -1.41
N HIS A 217 4.73 -25.74 -1.71
CA HIS A 217 3.37 -25.99 -1.22
C HIS A 217 3.26 -25.99 0.32
N LYS A 218 4.31 -26.44 1.02
CA LYS A 218 4.31 -26.47 2.49
C LYS A 218 4.33 -25.06 3.04
N SER A 219 5.18 -24.19 2.49
CA SER A 219 5.23 -22.78 2.86
C SER A 219 3.95 -22.03 2.51
N GLN A 220 3.33 -22.31 1.36
CA GLN A 220 2.03 -21.72 1.03
C GLN A 220 0.93 -22.13 2.03
N THR A 221 0.89 -23.40 2.43
CA THR A 221 -0.08 -23.91 3.40
C THR A 221 0.16 -23.33 4.79
N ALA A 222 1.43 -23.22 5.19
CA ALA A 222 1.82 -22.58 6.46
C ALA A 222 1.44 -21.09 6.48
N PHE A 223 1.66 -20.39 5.37
CA PHE A 223 1.24 -18.99 5.20
C PHE A 223 -0.27 -18.84 5.34
N PHE A 224 -1.07 -19.64 4.62
CA PHE A 224 -2.52 -19.60 4.73
C PHE A 224 -3.01 -19.90 6.16
N SER A 225 -2.43 -20.91 6.81
CA SER A 225 -2.77 -21.27 8.19
C SER A 225 -2.42 -20.14 9.17
N GLY A 226 -1.28 -19.46 8.95
CA GLY A 226 -0.86 -18.29 9.72
C GLY A 226 -1.83 -17.11 9.54
N LEU A 227 -2.21 -16.81 8.30
CA LEU A 227 -3.20 -15.78 7.97
C LEU A 227 -4.55 -16.07 8.65
N TYR A 228 -5.05 -17.31 8.54
CA TYR A 228 -6.29 -17.72 9.19
C TYR A 228 -6.23 -17.55 10.71
N ARG A 229 -5.15 -18.00 11.35
CA ARG A 229 -4.97 -17.85 12.80
C ARG A 229 -4.93 -16.37 13.22
N LEU A 230 -4.20 -15.54 12.49
CA LEU A 230 -4.13 -14.10 12.77
C LEU A 230 -5.49 -13.43 12.63
N PHE A 231 -6.25 -13.79 11.60
CA PHE A 231 -7.61 -13.32 11.41
C PHE A 231 -8.50 -13.71 12.59
N MET A 232 -8.53 -14.98 12.97
CA MET A 232 -9.35 -15.48 14.09
C MET A 232 -9.01 -14.83 15.43
N ASN A 233 -7.74 -14.45 15.63
CA ASN A 233 -7.28 -13.77 16.84
C ASN A 233 -7.56 -12.25 16.83
N SER A 234 -7.87 -11.67 15.67
CA SER A 234 -8.05 -10.23 15.50
C SER A 234 -9.51 -9.82 15.26
N ALA A 235 -10.32 -10.72 14.70
CA ALA A 235 -11.72 -10.49 14.44
C ALA A 235 -12.57 -10.65 15.71
N THR A 236 -13.69 -9.93 15.77
CA THR A 236 -14.69 -10.06 16.84
C THR A 236 -15.95 -10.74 16.29
N GLN A 237 -16.68 -11.46 17.12
CA GLN A 237 -17.97 -12.02 16.71
C GLN A 237 -19.09 -11.01 16.93
N ASP A 238 -19.98 -10.90 15.95
CA ASP A 238 -21.24 -10.20 16.11
C ASP A 238 -22.25 -11.03 16.91
N GLN A 239 -23.42 -10.44 17.19
CA GLN A 239 -24.49 -11.12 17.93
C GLN A 239 -25.05 -12.35 17.20
N LYS A 240 -24.77 -12.51 15.89
CA LYS A 240 -25.17 -13.64 15.05
C LYS A 240 -24.05 -14.68 14.91
N GLY A 241 -22.92 -14.50 15.60
CA GLY A 241 -21.75 -15.39 15.56
C GLY A 241 -20.86 -15.21 14.32
N SER A 242 -21.08 -14.17 13.52
CA SER A 242 -20.27 -13.86 12.33
C SER A 242 -19.01 -13.10 12.73
N TRP A 243 -17.88 -13.48 12.15
CA TRP A 243 -16.60 -12.81 12.40
C TRP A 243 -16.50 -11.49 11.62
N LEU A 244 -16.32 -10.39 12.35
CA LEU A 244 -16.22 -9.04 11.83
C LEU A 244 -14.82 -8.44 12.06
N LEU A 245 -14.35 -7.77 11.03
CA LEU A 245 -13.14 -6.97 10.99
C LEU A 245 -13.40 -5.83 9.99
N THR A 246 -12.72 -4.69 10.11
CA THR A 246 -12.79 -3.66 9.06
C THR A 246 -11.82 -4.00 7.92
N ASP A 247 -12.02 -3.42 6.73
CA ASP A 247 -11.07 -3.59 5.61
C ASP A 247 -9.64 -3.16 6.02
N GLU A 248 -9.52 -2.07 6.79
CA GLU A 248 -8.23 -1.62 7.33
C GLU A 248 -7.65 -2.57 8.38
N GLY A 249 -8.51 -3.20 9.18
CA GLY A 249 -8.10 -4.24 10.14
C GLY A 249 -7.60 -5.50 9.43
N PHE A 250 -8.31 -5.92 8.38
CA PHE A 250 -7.91 -7.05 7.54
C PHE A 250 -6.58 -6.79 6.85
N PHE A 251 -6.37 -5.56 6.36
CA PHE A 251 -5.08 -5.13 5.82
C PHE A 251 -3.93 -5.38 6.80
N TRP A 252 -4.06 -4.99 8.08
CA TRP A 252 -3.00 -5.22 9.07
C TRP A 252 -2.77 -6.71 9.37
N VAL A 253 -3.83 -7.52 9.36
CA VAL A 253 -3.73 -8.99 9.45
C VAL A 253 -2.91 -9.54 8.29
N VAL A 254 -3.16 -9.11 7.06
CA VAL A 254 -2.42 -9.54 5.86
C VAL A 254 -0.96 -9.10 5.94
N VAL A 255 -0.68 -7.83 6.28
CA VAL A 255 0.69 -7.33 6.44
C VAL A 255 1.46 -8.18 7.45
N LYS A 256 0.85 -8.49 8.60
CA LYS A 256 1.48 -9.33 9.63
C LYS A 256 1.72 -10.75 9.14
N ALA A 257 0.75 -11.36 8.48
CA ALA A 257 0.88 -12.71 7.93
C ALA A 257 2.01 -12.81 6.90
N CYS A 258 2.09 -11.84 5.98
CA CYS A 258 3.16 -11.77 4.99
C CYS A 258 4.52 -11.53 5.65
N PHE A 259 4.60 -10.60 6.61
CA PHE A 259 5.83 -10.34 7.36
C PHE A 259 6.35 -11.60 8.07
N ASP A 260 5.47 -12.39 8.70
CA ASP A 260 5.85 -13.61 9.41
C ASP A 260 6.53 -14.62 8.46
N VAL A 261 6.10 -14.71 7.20
CA VAL A 261 6.76 -15.53 6.16
C VAL A 261 8.22 -15.09 5.95
N TYR A 262 8.46 -13.78 5.80
CA TYR A 262 9.79 -13.25 5.54
C TYR A 262 10.70 -13.26 6.77
N THR A 263 10.14 -13.28 7.99
CA THR A 263 10.94 -13.30 9.24
C THR A 263 11.33 -14.68 9.75
N ASN A 264 10.73 -15.75 9.23
CA ASN A 264 11.02 -17.12 9.66
C ASN A 264 12.32 -17.71 9.07
N MET A 265 13.12 -16.90 8.35
CA MET A 265 14.42 -17.30 7.82
C MET A 265 15.52 -17.17 8.88
N SER A 266 16.52 -18.05 8.87
CA SER A 266 17.57 -18.11 9.89
C SER A 266 18.57 -16.93 9.83
N ASP A 267 18.82 -16.39 8.64
CA ASP A 267 19.82 -15.34 8.41
C ASP A 267 19.21 -13.92 8.57
N LYS A 268 19.83 -13.07 9.39
CA LYS A 268 19.34 -11.70 9.65
C LYS A 268 19.44 -10.79 8.43
N GLU A 269 20.49 -10.89 7.63
CA GLU A 269 20.70 -10.06 6.44
C GLU A 269 19.71 -10.45 5.35
N VAL A 270 19.49 -11.74 5.15
CA VAL A 270 18.47 -12.25 4.20
C VAL A 270 17.07 -11.79 4.60
N ARG A 271 16.73 -11.89 5.90
CA ARG A 271 15.44 -11.37 6.42
C ARG A 271 15.27 -9.89 6.17
N LEU A 272 16.31 -9.09 6.44
CA LEU A 272 16.26 -7.64 6.25
C LEU A 272 16.08 -7.28 4.78
N LYS A 273 16.82 -7.93 3.88
CA LYS A 273 16.66 -7.72 2.44
C LYS A 273 15.24 -8.05 1.98
N ASN A 274 14.73 -9.23 2.36
CA ASN A 274 13.38 -9.65 1.99
C ASN A 274 12.30 -8.72 2.54
N TYR A 275 12.48 -8.19 3.76
CA TYR A 275 11.61 -7.19 4.33
C TYR A 275 11.61 -5.89 3.52
N ILE A 276 12.79 -5.39 3.16
CA ILE A 276 12.95 -4.17 2.37
C ILE A 276 12.31 -4.34 1.00
N ASP A 277 12.55 -5.48 0.33
CA ASP A 277 11.98 -5.77 -0.97
C ASP A 277 10.45 -5.91 -0.89
N PHE A 278 9.92 -6.57 0.14
CA PHE A 278 8.49 -6.63 0.42
C PHE A 278 7.87 -5.24 0.57
N LEU A 279 8.49 -4.38 1.39
CA LEU A 279 8.00 -3.02 1.64
C LEU A 279 8.09 -2.17 0.37
N ALA A 280 9.16 -2.32 -0.41
CA ALA A 280 9.34 -1.60 -1.68
C ALA A 280 8.31 -2.00 -2.74
N ASP A 281 8.03 -3.31 -2.89
CA ASP A 281 6.99 -3.81 -3.79
C ASP A 281 5.62 -3.27 -3.38
N ALA A 282 5.30 -3.30 -2.08
CA ALA A 282 4.04 -2.80 -1.54
C ALA A 282 3.86 -1.28 -1.76
N VAL A 283 4.90 -0.49 -1.51
CA VAL A 283 4.87 0.96 -1.78
C VAL A 283 4.75 1.23 -3.29
N SER A 284 5.45 0.48 -4.14
CA SER A 284 5.34 0.62 -5.60
C SER A 284 3.93 0.34 -6.09
N ALA A 285 3.29 -0.72 -5.58
CA ALA A 285 1.91 -1.07 -5.90
C ALA A 285 0.91 0.00 -5.44
N LEU A 286 1.09 0.56 -4.23
CA LEU A 286 0.27 1.66 -3.74
C LEU A 286 0.46 2.94 -4.56
N LYS A 287 1.69 3.24 -4.99
CA LYS A 287 1.96 4.38 -5.89
C LYS A 287 1.25 4.17 -7.23
N LEU A 288 1.31 2.97 -7.81
CA LEU A 288 0.59 2.63 -9.04
C LEU A 288 -0.92 2.84 -8.86
N PHE A 289 -1.49 2.28 -7.79
CA PHE A 289 -2.91 2.42 -7.47
C PHE A 289 -3.33 3.88 -7.30
N ARG A 290 -2.46 4.70 -6.71
CA ARG A 290 -2.73 6.12 -6.51
C ARG A 290 -2.77 6.89 -7.85
N VAL A 291 -1.91 6.57 -8.81
CA VAL A 291 -1.86 7.27 -10.10
C VAL A 291 -2.86 6.74 -11.15
N THR A 292 -3.66 5.73 -10.83
CA THR A 292 -4.69 5.18 -11.74
C THR A 292 -6.06 5.77 -11.46
N HIS A 293 -6.90 5.91 -12.50
CA HIS A 293 -8.31 6.29 -12.33
C HIS A 293 -9.11 5.20 -11.60
N ASP A 294 -10.24 5.58 -10.97
CA ASP A 294 -10.99 4.66 -10.10
C ASP A 294 -11.50 3.40 -10.82
N ASN A 295 -11.90 3.52 -12.09
CA ASN A 295 -12.28 2.37 -12.91
C ASN A 295 -11.10 1.41 -13.13
N VAL A 296 -9.89 1.93 -13.40
CA VAL A 296 -8.67 1.12 -13.54
C VAL A 296 -8.27 0.49 -12.21
N ARG A 297 -8.37 1.22 -11.08
CA ARG A 297 -8.17 0.67 -9.73
C ARG A 297 -9.08 -0.52 -9.45
N LYS A 298 -10.36 -0.40 -9.80
CA LYS A 298 -11.34 -1.49 -9.69
C LYS A 298 -10.94 -2.70 -10.53
N ARG A 299 -10.51 -2.48 -11.77
CA ARG A 299 -10.02 -3.54 -12.68
C ARG A 299 -8.78 -4.25 -12.16
N MET A 300 -7.80 -3.50 -11.69
CA MET A 300 -6.60 -4.04 -11.02
C MET A 300 -6.98 -4.89 -9.81
N THR A 301 -7.91 -4.41 -8.97
CA THR A 301 -8.37 -5.10 -7.77
C THR A 301 -9.14 -6.38 -8.11
N LEU A 302 -10.01 -6.33 -9.12
CA LEU A 302 -10.71 -7.51 -9.66
C LEU A 302 -9.75 -8.56 -10.21
N TYR A 303 -8.71 -8.14 -10.93
CA TYR A 303 -7.69 -9.05 -11.42
C TYR A 303 -6.94 -9.76 -10.28
N LEU A 304 -6.52 -9.03 -9.24
CA LEU A 304 -5.87 -9.63 -8.07
C LEU A 304 -6.80 -10.62 -7.35
N HIS A 305 -8.07 -10.28 -7.19
CA HIS A 305 -9.08 -11.19 -6.66
C HIS A 305 -9.20 -12.46 -7.52
N GLN A 306 -9.22 -12.33 -8.85
CA GLN A 306 -9.26 -13.47 -9.77
C GLN A 306 -8.00 -14.34 -9.68
N CYS A 307 -6.82 -13.76 -9.43
CA CYS A 307 -5.60 -14.56 -9.22
C CYS A 307 -5.72 -15.48 -8.00
N LEU A 308 -6.45 -15.05 -6.96
CA LEU A 308 -6.66 -15.82 -5.74
C LEU A 308 -7.82 -16.84 -5.85
N THR A 309 -8.78 -16.61 -6.75
CA THR A 309 -10.08 -17.31 -6.74
C THR A 309 -10.46 -18.05 -8.02
N SER A 310 -9.91 -17.66 -9.18
CA SER A 310 -10.29 -18.22 -10.48
C SER A 310 -9.85 -19.67 -10.62
N GLU A 311 -10.73 -20.52 -11.14
CA GLU A 311 -10.43 -21.92 -11.45
C GLU A 311 -9.70 -22.12 -12.78
N ASN A 312 -9.76 -21.11 -13.67
CA ASN A 312 -9.25 -21.19 -15.04
C ASN A 312 -7.81 -20.68 -15.14
N GLU A 313 -6.86 -21.61 -15.18
CA GLU A 313 -5.84 -21.77 -16.24
C GLU A 313 -5.02 -23.03 -15.89
N ALA A 314 -4.95 -23.97 -16.84
CA ALA A 314 -4.02 -25.10 -16.78
C ALA A 314 -2.58 -24.56 -16.85
N PRO A 315 -1.60 -25.23 -16.22
CA PRO A 315 -0.21 -24.85 -16.41
C PRO A 315 0.17 -25.10 -17.88
N ASP A 316 0.60 -24.05 -18.58
CA ASP A 316 1.49 -24.16 -19.73
C ASP A 316 2.93 -24.34 -19.22
#